data_AF-A0A074KRS9-F1
#
_entry.id   AF-A0A074KRS9-F1
#
_cell.length_a   1.000
_cell.length_b   1.000
_cell.length_c   1.000
_cell.angle_alpha   90.00
_cell.angle_beta   90.00
_cell.angle_gamma   90.00
#
_symmetry.space_group_name_H-M   'P 1'
#
loop_
_entity.id
_entity.type
_entity.pdbx_description
1 polymer ?
#
loop_
_entity_poly.entity_id
_entity_poly.type
_entity_poly.pdbx_seq_one_letter_code
_entity_poly.pdbx_strand_id
1 'polypeptide(L)'
;MILARFYIMLLFVFLAANDLSAQDKKNSLPKELKGKLERDIVVAKDGTGDFTTIQHAIDAIRVYLPKPITVYIKEGVYKEKIHIPGTITNVTFLGEGPDKTVLTYDDHAGKNGMQTFETYTLMVLGSGLVFKGLTIQNTAGPVGQAVALHAEGDRLVFKNCHFKGDQDTMFASGENSKQYYNNCYIEGTTDFIFGSATAYFDKCEIKSKSNSYITAASTPAWVDGGFVFDNCRLTADEGVNQVYLGRPWRDFARTVFMNSEMGPHIRPEGWHDWNRSGVTETAFYAEYNNSGPGAVTGQRVEWSYTLSEEKAIEFSKVNILGRDAKNLLGQVWYDYERDTSYTFYSAYQKAKKKIPHISPAEVDFRGKTDMDVEYKNLGYRTLKMDIYRPENAKAAPGVLLVHGGGWKSGDRSLQAPLAKALASRGYVAAVVEYRLSLEEPYPAAVFDLKDAIKWFKANADTFGLDTTMVAISGSSAGGQLAHLVAYTSGDKEYEEASHLKTSGTVQAVINMDGISVFYHPESKEGEMAALWLGGTYYEVPEKWIAASPLYQINGSAVPVLFINSQYPRFHAGRDDMMALLDNQGVYAEVHTFDPSPHTFWLFNPWFEPTLELMVSFLEKVFAQ
;
A
#
# COMPACT_ATOMS: atom_id res chain seq x y z
N MET A 1 -46.84 -65.54 -2.68
CA MET A 1 -45.91 -65.25 -1.55
C MET A 1 -44.60 -64.59 -2.01
N ILE A 2 -44.62 -63.72 -3.05
CA ILE A 2 -43.42 -63.03 -3.58
C ILE A 2 -43.61 -61.49 -3.70
N LEU A 3 -44.84 -60.97 -3.66
CA LEU A 3 -45.05 -59.51 -3.75
C LEU A 3 -44.95 -58.73 -2.43
N ALA A 4 -44.98 -59.39 -1.26
CA ALA A 4 -44.96 -58.70 0.03
C ALA A 4 -43.54 -58.37 0.56
N ARG A 5 -42.47 -58.92 -0.06
CA ARG A 5 -41.08 -58.69 0.39
C ARG A 5 -40.37 -57.54 -0.34
N PHE A 6 -40.89 -57.05 -1.46
CA PHE A 6 -40.28 -55.93 -2.19
C PHE A 6 -40.67 -54.55 -1.64
N TYR A 7 -41.85 -54.42 -1.03
CA TYR A 7 -42.30 -53.13 -0.47
C TYR A 7 -41.66 -52.78 0.88
N ILE A 8 -41.24 -53.77 1.67
CA ILE A 8 -40.59 -53.52 2.97
C ILE A 8 -39.11 -53.13 2.77
N MET A 9 -38.46 -53.60 1.70
CA MET A 9 -37.06 -53.25 1.42
C MET A 9 -36.92 -51.86 0.76
N LEU A 10 -37.91 -51.39 0.01
CA LEU A 10 -37.93 -50.01 -0.52
C LEU A 10 -38.31 -48.95 0.54
N LEU A 11 -39.12 -49.29 1.55
CA LEU A 11 -39.41 -48.37 2.64
C LEU A 11 -38.22 -48.18 3.61
N PHE A 12 -37.36 -49.19 3.78
CA PHE A 12 -36.14 -49.04 4.58
C PHE A 12 -35.01 -48.28 3.86
N VAL A 13 -35.02 -48.22 2.53
CA VAL A 13 -34.06 -47.41 1.75
C VAL A 13 -34.49 -45.94 1.67
N PHE A 14 -35.78 -45.62 1.79
CA PHE A 14 -36.27 -44.23 1.83
C PHE A 14 -36.29 -43.58 3.22
N LEU A 15 -36.25 -44.37 4.30
CA LEU A 15 -36.19 -43.85 5.68
C LEU A 15 -34.77 -43.70 6.24
N ALA A 16 -33.74 -44.13 5.52
CA ALA A 16 -32.33 -43.94 5.91
C ALA A 16 -31.66 -42.72 5.24
N ALA A 17 -32.41 -41.89 4.50
CA ALA A 17 -31.87 -40.80 3.71
C ALA A 17 -32.09 -39.38 4.30
N ASN A 18 -32.56 -39.23 5.55
CA ASN A 18 -32.94 -37.90 6.05
C ASN A 18 -32.77 -37.63 7.55
N ASP A 19 -31.81 -38.25 8.21
CA ASP A 19 -31.34 -37.79 9.52
C ASP A 19 -29.84 -37.48 9.50
N LEU A 20 -29.53 -36.35 8.86
CA LEU A 20 -28.41 -35.51 9.27
C LEU A 20 -28.60 -35.16 10.75
N SER A 21 -27.54 -35.30 11.55
CA SER A 21 -27.61 -34.96 12.98
C SER A 21 -28.07 -33.51 13.16
N ALA A 22 -28.62 -33.16 14.32
CA ALA A 22 -29.01 -31.77 14.61
C ALA A 22 -27.84 -30.77 14.45
N GLN A 23 -26.60 -31.25 14.52
CA GLN A 23 -25.39 -30.49 14.27
C GLN A 23 -25.09 -30.32 12.77
N ASP A 24 -25.40 -31.34 11.96
CA ASP A 24 -25.23 -31.28 10.50
C ASP A 24 -26.31 -30.44 9.81
N LYS A 25 -27.55 -30.40 10.33
CA LYS A 25 -28.61 -29.48 9.85
C LYS A 25 -28.30 -28.01 10.16
N LYS A 26 -27.52 -27.73 11.21
CA LYS A 26 -27.10 -26.37 11.58
C LYS A 26 -25.89 -25.89 10.76
N ASN A 27 -25.16 -26.83 10.15
CA ASN A 27 -23.98 -26.55 9.33
C ASN A 27 -24.26 -26.55 7.83
N SER A 28 -25.42 -26.98 7.32
CA SER A 28 -25.68 -26.94 5.87
C SER A 28 -25.96 -25.52 5.37
N LEU A 29 -25.25 -25.05 4.33
CA LEU A 29 -25.56 -23.80 3.64
C LEU A 29 -27.03 -23.81 3.16
N PRO A 30 -27.88 -22.86 3.58
CA PRO A 30 -29.25 -22.79 3.08
C PRO A 30 -29.27 -22.64 1.57
N LYS A 31 -30.07 -23.46 0.89
CA LYS A 31 -30.10 -23.57 -0.57
C LYS A 31 -30.44 -22.23 -1.23
N GLU A 32 -31.19 -21.40 -0.52
CA GLU A 32 -31.56 -20.05 -0.92
C GLU A 32 -30.40 -19.04 -0.96
N LEU A 33 -29.30 -19.28 -0.23
CA LEU A 33 -28.14 -18.37 -0.15
C LEU A 33 -27.03 -18.72 -1.14
N LYS A 34 -26.98 -19.95 -1.64
CA LYS A 34 -25.92 -20.42 -2.54
C LYS A 34 -25.82 -19.56 -3.80
N GLY A 35 -24.68 -18.92 -4.01
CA GLY A 35 -24.40 -18.10 -5.19
C GLY A 35 -25.20 -16.79 -5.30
N LYS A 36 -25.68 -16.23 -4.18
CA LYS A 36 -26.57 -15.05 -4.21
C LYS A 36 -26.09 -13.84 -3.41
N LEU A 37 -25.09 -13.98 -2.54
CA LEU A 37 -24.64 -12.87 -1.71
C LEU A 37 -23.76 -11.88 -2.50
N GLU A 38 -24.09 -10.60 -2.37
CA GLU A 38 -23.40 -9.45 -2.98
C GLU A 38 -23.06 -8.37 -1.94
N ARG A 39 -22.91 -8.77 -0.68
CA ARG A 39 -22.57 -7.91 0.46
C ARG A 39 -21.40 -8.49 1.23
N ASP A 40 -20.82 -7.71 2.12
CA ASP A 40 -19.82 -8.19 3.06
C ASP A 40 -20.38 -9.31 3.94
N ILE A 41 -19.49 -10.23 4.31
CA ILE A 41 -19.81 -11.47 5.03
C ILE A 41 -18.92 -11.55 6.26
N VAL A 42 -19.47 -11.95 7.40
CA VAL A 42 -18.70 -12.30 8.61
C VAL A 42 -18.71 -13.80 8.82
N VAL A 43 -17.54 -14.41 8.92
CA VAL A 43 -17.35 -15.81 9.33
C VAL A 43 -16.87 -15.81 10.77
N ALA A 44 -17.60 -16.47 11.67
CA ALA A 44 -17.21 -16.61 13.06
C ALA A 44 -17.59 -17.99 13.60
N LYS A 45 -16.58 -18.73 14.07
CA LYS A 45 -16.75 -20.11 14.56
C LYS A 45 -17.64 -20.21 15.80
N ASP A 46 -17.75 -19.14 16.58
CA ASP A 46 -18.63 -19.02 17.75
C ASP A 46 -20.11 -18.79 17.41
N GLY A 47 -20.44 -18.61 16.13
CA GLY A 47 -21.80 -18.37 15.64
C GLY A 47 -22.26 -16.92 15.69
N THR A 48 -21.37 -15.96 15.98
CA THR A 48 -21.69 -14.51 15.98
C THR A 48 -21.69 -13.88 14.58
N GLY A 49 -21.21 -14.61 13.57
CA GLY A 49 -21.16 -14.18 12.16
C GLY A 49 -22.33 -14.69 11.32
N ASP A 50 -22.30 -14.34 10.04
CA ASP A 50 -23.22 -14.85 9.01
C ASP A 50 -23.02 -16.37 8.77
N PHE A 51 -21.77 -16.84 8.88
CA PHE A 51 -21.40 -18.25 8.70
C PHE A 51 -20.44 -18.71 9.80
N THR A 52 -20.47 -20.01 10.10
CA THR A 52 -19.50 -20.67 11.01
C THR A 52 -18.32 -21.30 10.27
N THR A 53 -18.42 -21.45 8.94
CA THR A 53 -17.40 -22.06 8.09
C THR A 53 -17.03 -21.15 6.93
N ILE A 54 -15.78 -21.22 6.50
CA ILE A 54 -15.25 -20.38 5.41
C ILE A 54 -15.79 -20.88 4.07
N GLN A 55 -15.85 -22.20 3.86
CA GLN A 55 -16.33 -22.74 2.58
C GLN A 55 -17.79 -22.36 2.30
N HIS A 56 -18.68 -22.36 3.31
CA HIS A 56 -20.07 -21.97 3.08
C HIS A 56 -20.22 -20.48 2.80
N ALA A 57 -19.39 -19.63 3.40
CA ALA A 57 -19.35 -18.22 3.05
C ALA A 57 -18.97 -18.04 1.58
N ILE A 58 -17.92 -18.73 1.10
CA ILE A 58 -17.50 -18.71 -0.31
C ILE A 58 -18.62 -19.22 -1.23
N ASP A 59 -19.24 -20.35 -0.91
CA ASP A 59 -20.32 -20.95 -1.70
C ASP A 59 -21.57 -20.05 -1.79
N ALA A 60 -21.75 -19.14 -0.82
CA ALA A 60 -22.85 -18.19 -0.80
C ALA A 60 -22.60 -16.96 -1.70
N ILE A 61 -21.34 -16.64 -2.02
CA ILE A 61 -20.98 -15.47 -2.83
C ILE A 61 -21.51 -15.64 -4.25
N ARG A 62 -22.15 -14.59 -4.78
CA ARG A 62 -22.55 -14.56 -6.19
C ARG A 62 -21.32 -14.61 -7.09
N VAL A 63 -21.37 -15.46 -8.10
CA VAL A 63 -20.34 -15.52 -9.14
C VAL A 63 -20.26 -14.20 -9.92
N TYR A 64 -19.03 -13.78 -10.26
CA TYR A 64 -18.78 -12.54 -11.02
C TYR A 64 -19.45 -11.32 -10.40
N LEU A 65 -19.07 -10.98 -9.18
CA LEU A 65 -19.66 -9.86 -8.44
C LEU A 65 -19.58 -8.55 -9.24
N PRO A 66 -20.67 -7.77 -9.27
CA PRO A 66 -20.67 -6.45 -9.92
C PRO A 66 -19.88 -5.39 -9.11
N LYS A 67 -19.56 -5.69 -7.84
CA LYS A 67 -18.80 -4.83 -6.93
C LYS A 67 -17.95 -5.68 -5.97
N PRO A 68 -16.82 -5.16 -5.47
CA PRO A 68 -16.04 -5.88 -4.46
C PRO A 68 -16.82 -6.04 -3.16
N ILE A 69 -16.51 -7.11 -2.43
CA ILE A 69 -16.99 -7.36 -1.06
C ILE A 69 -15.84 -7.86 -0.20
N THR A 70 -16.02 -7.81 1.12
CA THR A 70 -15.11 -8.36 2.11
C THR A 70 -15.73 -9.53 2.87
N VAL A 71 -14.99 -10.63 2.96
CA VAL A 71 -15.25 -11.73 3.89
C VAL A 71 -14.34 -11.53 5.10
N TYR A 72 -14.93 -11.08 6.20
CA TYR A 72 -14.28 -10.95 7.50
C TYR A 72 -14.24 -12.32 8.18
N ILE A 73 -13.07 -12.81 8.55
CA ILE A 73 -12.88 -14.09 9.21
C ILE A 73 -12.41 -13.80 10.63
N LYS A 74 -13.29 -14.04 11.61
CA LYS A 74 -12.99 -13.86 13.03
C LYS A 74 -11.94 -14.85 13.51
N GLU A 75 -11.30 -14.52 14.63
CA GLU A 75 -10.35 -15.39 15.29
C GLU A 75 -10.88 -16.83 15.46
N GLY A 76 -9.97 -17.79 15.30
CA GLY A 76 -10.30 -19.20 15.36
C GLY A 76 -9.41 -20.06 14.47
N VAL A 77 -9.42 -21.35 14.76
CA VAL A 77 -8.80 -22.39 13.92
C VAL A 77 -9.89 -23.06 13.09
N TYR A 78 -9.88 -22.82 11.79
CA TYR A 78 -10.82 -23.35 10.81
C TYR A 78 -10.18 -24.56 10.12
N LYS A 79 -10.50 -25.76 10.62
CA LYS A 79 -10.04 -27.02 10.02
C LYS A 79 -10.97 -27.40 8.87
N GLU A 80 -10.69 -26.86 7.70
CA GLU A 80 -11.51 -26.96 6.48
C GLU A 80 -10.61 -27.14 5.26
N LYS A 81 -11.08 -27.89 4.28
CA LYS A 81 -10.49 -27.90 2.93
C LYS A 81 -11.22 -26.86 2.09
N ILE A 82 -10.52 -25.79 1.73
CA ILE A 82 -11.15 -24.58 1.18
C ILE A 82 -10.82 -24.47 -0.30
N HIS A 83 -11.84 -24.28 -1.13
CA HIS A 83 -11.73 -24.12 -2.57
C HIS A 83 -12.49 -22.86 -3.03
N ILE A 84 -11.76 -21.91 -3.59
CA ILE A 84 -12.29 -20.69 -4.19
C ILE A 84 -12.26 -20.86 -5.71
N PRO A 85 -13.41 -21.10 -6.36
CA PRO A 85 -13.46 -21.34 -7.80
C PRO A 85 -13.15 -20.07 -8.60
N GLY A 86 -12.73 -20.24 -9.87
CA GLY A 86 -12.41 -19.14 -10.79
C GLY A 86 -13.55 -18.14 -11.05
N THR A 87 -14.79 -18.53 -10.71
CA THR A 87 -15.99 -17.69 -10.80
C THR A 87 -16.09 -16.64 -9.69
N ILE A 88 -15.30 -16.76 -8.61
CA ILE A 88 -15.23 -15.79 -7.53
C ILE A 88 -14.08 -14.83 -7.83
N THR A 89 -14.38 -13.54 -7.96
CA THR A 89 -13.40 -12.51 -8.32
C THR A 89 -13.58 -11.26 -7.46
N ASN A 90 -12.50 -10.49 -7.28
CA ASN A 90 -12.51 -9.20 -6.56
C ASN A 90 -13.06 -9.25 -5.12
N VAL A 91 -12.76 -10.34 -4.38
CA VAL A 91 -13.15 -10.50 -2.97
C VAL A 91 -11.92 -10.32 -2.08
N THR A 92 -12.10 -9.60 -0.97
CA THR A 92 -11.09 -9.52 0.11
C THR A 92 -11.43 -10.49 1.23
N PHE A 93 -10.51 -11.36 1.62
CA PHE A 93 -10.57 -12.22 2.79
C PHE A 93 -9.70 -11.61 3.88
N LEU A 94 -10.32 -11.15 4.97
CA LEU A 94 -9.66 -10.39 6.03
C LEU A 94 -9.76 -11.13 7.37
N GLY A 95 -8.64 -11.66 7.85
CA GLY A 95 -8.52 -12.22 9.19
C GLY A 95 -8.20 -11.16 10.24
N GLU A 96 -8.41 -11.49 11.52
CA GLU A 96 -8.08 -10.62 12.67
C GLU A 96 -6.59 -10.62 13.07
N GLY A 97 -5.74 -11.23 12.25
CA GLY A 97 -4.30 -11.35 12.45
C GLY A 97 -3.82 -12.79 12.24
N PRO A 98 -2.58 -12.98 11.74
CA PRO A 98 -2.09 -14.31 11.40
C PRO A 98 -1.98 -15.25 12.61
N ASP A 99 -1.76 -14.73 13.82
CA ASP A 99 -1.72 -15.52 15.05
C ASP A 99 -3.12 -15.88 15.60
N LYS A 100 -4.17 -15.26 15.06
CA LYS A 100 -5.55 -15.41 15.55
C LYS A 100 -6.44 -16.19 14.60
N THR A 101 -6.26 -16.00 13.29
CA THR A 101 -7.12 -16.58 12.26
C THR A 101 -6.35 -17.61 11.46
N VAL A 102 -6.62 -18.89 11.69
CA VAL A 102 -5.83 -20.01 11.14
C VAL A 102 -6.72 -20.92 10.29
N LEU A 103 -6.40 -21.05 9.02
CA LEU A 103 -6.99 -22.00 8.08
C LEU A 103 -6.07 -23.22 8.02
N THR A 104 -6.59 -24.42 8.30
CA THR A 104 -5.74 -25.62 8.41
C THR A 104 -6.35 -26.88 7.83
N TYR A 105 -5.51 -27.72 7.22
CA TYR A 105 -5.83 -29.10 6.87
C TYR A 105 -4.59 -30.00 7.01
N ASP A 106 -4.70 -31.28 6.66
CA ASP A 106 -3.64 -32.29 6.86
C ASP A 106 -3.59 -33.37 5.75
N ASP A 107 -3.99 -33.01 4.53
CA ASP A 107 -3.83 -33.90 3.38
C ASP A 107 -2.38 -33.89 2.86
N HIS A 108 -1.96 -35.04 2.32
CA HIS A 108 -0.63 -35.22 1.75
C HIS A 108 -0.66 -36.26 0.63
N ALA A 109 0.34 -36.23 -0.24
CA ALA A 109 0.46 -37.18 -1.33
C ALA A 109 0.58 -38.61 -0.79
N GLY A 110 -0.10 -39.55 -1.45
CA GLY A 110 -0.22 -40.94 -1.02
C GLY A 110 -1.34 -41.22 -0.01
N LYS A 111 -1.82 -40.22 0.74
CA LYS A 111 -3.00 -40.38 1.62
C LYS A 111 -4.20 -40.73 0.76
N ASN A 112 -4.76 -41.94 0.92
CA ASN A 112 -5.90 -42.42 0.13
C ASN A 112 -5.67 -42.32 -1.40
N GLY A 113 -4.42 -42.46 -1.88
CA GLY A 113 -4.09 -42.38 -3.31
C GLY A 113 -4.00 -40.96 -3.89
N MET A 114 -4.10 -39.94 -3.04
CA MET A 114 -4.05 -38.52 -3.41
C MET A 114 -2.72 -38.11 -4.04
N GLN A 115 -2.77 -37.23 -5.02
CA GLN A 115 -1.61 -36.58 -5.66
C GLN A 115 -1.37 -35.19 -5.08
N THR A 116 -0.18 -34.62 -5.27
CA THR A 116 0.24 -33.31 -4.72
C THR A 116 -0.82 -32.21 -4.85
N PHE A 117 -1.38 -32.01 -6.05
CA PHE A 117 -2.33 -30.91 -6.32
C PHE A 117 -3.70 -31.08 -5.63
N GLU A 118 -3.98 -32.25 -5.06
CA GLU A 118 -5.18 -32.49 -4.29
C GLU A 118 -4.96 -32.24 -2.79
N THR A 119 -3.72 -32.03 -2.33
CA THR A 119 -3.37 -31.99 -0.89
C THR A 119 -3.58 -30.64 -0.21
N TYR A 120 -4.02 -29.63 -0.97
CA TYR A 120 -4.14 -28.25 -0.50
C TYR A 120 -5.01 -28.11 0.76
N THR A 121 -4.64 -27.16 1.63
CA THR A 121 -5.54 -26.60 2.63
C THR A 121 -6.45 -25.55 2.00
N LEU A 122 -5.88 -24.62 1.23
CA LEU A 122 -6.59 -23.59 0.48
C LEU A 122 -6.21 -23.64 -1.01
N MET A 123 -7.19 -23.78 -1.89
CA MET A 123 -7.04 -23.64 -3.34
C MET A 123 -7.73 -22.37 -3.84
N VAL A 124 -6.99 -21.54 -4.56
CA VAL A 124 -7.41 -20.23 -5.07
C VAL A 124 -7.31 -20.20 -6.59
N LEU A 125 -8.45 -20.40 -7.26
CA LEU A 125 -8.56 -20.30 -8.72
C LEU A 125 -9.14 -18.95 -9.17
N GLY A 126 -9.81 -18.23 -8.26
CA GLY A 126 -10.40 -16.91 -8.50
C GLY A 126 -9.36 -15.80 -8.66
N SER A 127 -9.64 -14.82 -9.51
CA SER A 127 -8.72 -13.72 -9.82
C SER A 127 -9.08 -12.39 -9.12
N GLY A 128 -8.09 -11.54 -8.89
CA GLY A 128 -8.27 -10.24 -8.22
C GLY A 128 -8.58 -10.37 -6.73
N LEU A 129 -8.22 -11.49 -6.10
CA LEU A 129 -8.52 -11.76 -4.71
C LEU A 129 -7.42 -11.22 -3.80
N VAL A 130 -7.83 -10.74 -2.63
CA VAL A 130 -6.93 -10.18 -1.62
C VAL A 130 -7.09 -10.95 -0.32
N PHE A 131 -5.99 -11.36 0.30
CA PHE A 131 -5.95 -12.03 1.59
C PHE A 131 -5.12 -11.21 2.56
N LYS A 132 -5.64 -10.93 3.75
CA LYS A 132 -4.96 -10.10 4.75
C LYS A 132 -5.04 -10.74 6.14
N GLY A 133 -3.91 -10.80 6.84
CA GLY A 133 -3.88 -11.07 8.28
C GLY A 133 -4.38 -12.46 8.70
N LEU A 134 -3.95 -13.51 8.01
CA LEU A 134 -4.37 -14.90 8.30
C LEU A 134 -3.23 -15.91 8.12
N THR A 135 -3.33 -17.06 8.78
CA THR A 135 -2.43 -18.21 8.57
C THR A 135 -3.13 -19.24 7.69
N ILE A 136 -2.42 -19.78 6.70
CA ILE A 136 -2.81 -20.95 5.90
C ILE A 136 -1.76 -22.02 6.16
N GLN A 137 -2.17 -23.17 6.70
CA GLN A 137 -1.22 -24.21 7.09
C GLN A 137 -1.66 -25.63 6.73
N ASN A 138 -0.70 -26.42 6.26
CA ASN A 138 -0.85 -27.87 6.18
C ASN A 138 -0.08 -28.53 7.34
N THR A 139 -0.77 -29.37 8.09
CA THR A 139 -0.26 -30.00 9.33
C THR A 139 0.06 -31.48 9.18
N ALA A 140 0.16 -31.99 7.95
CA ALA A 140 0.49 -33.39 7.68
C ALA A 140 1.90 -33.79 8.17
N GLY A 141 2.82 -32.83 8.32
CA GLY A 141 4.20 -33.08 8.73
C GLY A 141 5.11 -33.53 7.57
N PRO A 142 6.31 -34.07 7.87
CA PRO A 142 7.29 -34.49 6.87
C PRO A 142 6.94 -35.85 6.24
N VAL A 143 5.77 -35.94 5.59
CA VAL A 143 5.20 -37.16 5.00
C VAL A 143 5.25 -37.18 3.48
N GLY A 144 6.07 -36.31 2.87
CA GLY A 144 6.08 -36.02 1.44
C GLY A 144 5.32 -34.72 1.14
N GLN A 145 4.87 -34.56 -0.10
CA GLN A 145 4.22 -33.34 -0.57
C GLN A 145 2.90 -33.07 0.16
N ALA A 146 2.74 -31.87 0.74
CA ALA A 146 1.56 -31.47 1.49
C ALA A 146 1.34 -29.95 1.38
N VAL A 147 0.45 -29.56 0.46
CA VAL A 147 0.26 -28.16 0.08
C VAL A 147 -0.58 -27.40 1.12
N ALA A 148 -0.10 -26.25 1.59
CA ALA A 148 -0.88 -25.32 2.39
C ALA A 148 -1.70 -24.39 1.47
N LEU A 149 -1.02 -23.69 0.55
CA LEU A 149 -1.64 -22.81 -0.44
C LEU A 149 -1.42 -23.34 -1.86
N HIS A 150 -2.50 -23.53 -2.60
CA HIS A 150 -2.52 -23.72 -4.06
C HIS A 150 -3.10 -22.47 -4.71
N ALA A 151 -2.28 -21.66 -5.36
CA ALA A 151 -2.69 -20.39 -5.95
C ALA A 151 -2.47 -20.39 -7.47
N GLU A 152 -3.56 -20.28 -8.24
CA GLU A 152 -3.54 -20.18 -9.71
C GLU A 152 -4.25 -18.94 -10.26
N GLY A 153 -5.10 -18.30 -9.46
CA GLY A 153 -5.77 -17.06 -9.83
C GLY A 153 -4.78 -15.98 -10.27
N ASP A 154 -5.20 -15.17 -11.23
CA ASP A 154 -4.44 -13.99 -11.63
C ASP A 154 -4.75 -12.82 -10.70
N ARG A 155 -3.80 -11.92 -10.55
CA ARG A 155 -3.92 -10.75 -9.71
C ARG A 155 -4.24 -11.08 -8.25
N LEU A 156 -3.52 -12.04 -7.67
CA LEU A 156 -3.66 -12.38 -6.25
C LEU A 156 -2.77 -11.48 -5.38
N VAL A 157 -3.28 -11.11 -4.20
CA VAL A 157 -2.53 -10.35 -3.20
C VAL A 157 -2.65 -11.01 -1.83
N PHE A 158 -1.53 -11.25 -1.18
CA PHE A 158 -1.45 -11.73 0.20
C PHE A 158 -0.64 -10.72 1.03
N LYS A 159 -1.23 -10.18 2.10
CA LYS A 159 -0.56 -9.20 2.98
C LYS A 159 -0.60 -9.67 4.43
N ASN A 160 0.55 -9.67 5.09
CA ASN A 160 0.64 -10.08 6.50
C ASN A 160 0.03 -11.47 6.74
N CYS A 161 0.30 -12.41 5.84
CA CYS A 161 -0.17 -13.79 5.92
C CYS A 161 0.97 -14.73 6.29
N HIS A 162 0.66 -15.82 6.98
CA HIS A 162 1.61 -16.90 7.26
C HIS A 162 1.25 -18.15 6.45
N PHE A 163 2.24 -18.75 5.78
CA PHE A 163 2.12 -20.01 5.04
C PHE A 163 3.00 -21.05 5.72
N LYS A 164 2.39 -22.10 6.28
CA LYS A 164 3.11 -23.07 7.10
C LYS A 164 2.94 -24.49 6.59
N GLY A 165 4.04 -25.21 6.46
CA GLY A 165 4.05 -26.59 5.99
C GLY A 165 5.43 -27.23 6.11
N ASP A 166 5.62 -28.30 5.35
CA ASP A 166 6.90 -28.99 5.18
C ASP A 166 7.27 -29.01 3.68
N GLN A 167 7.15 -30.14 3.01
CA GLN A 167 7.45 -30.23 1.58
C GLN A 167 6.26 -29.70 0.76
N ASP A 168 6.56 -28.89 -0.26
CA ASP A 168 5.58 -28.31 -1.18
C ASP A 168 4.56 -27.36 -0.48
N THR A 169 4.97 -26.60 0.54
CA THR A 169 4.07 -25.70 1.31
C THR A 169 3.21 -24.80 0.44
N MET A 170 3.78 -24.15 -0.58
CA MET A 170 3.10 -23.15 -1.40
C MET A 170 3.30 -23.41 -2.89
N PHE A 171 2.21 -23.78 -3.55
CA PHE A 171 2.13 -23.91 -5.00
C PHE A 171 1.67 -22.59 -5.62
N ALA A 172 2.62 -21.73 -5.99
CA ALA A 172 2.41 -20.46 -6.68
C ALA A 172 2.47 -20.68 -8.20
N SER A 173 1.31 -20.87 -8.83
CA SER A 173 1.18 -21.33 -10.22
C SER A 173 0.13 -20.55 -11.02
N GLY A 174 -0.18 -21.04 -12.21
CA GLY A 174 -1.16 -20.47 -13.13
C GLY A 174 -0.51 -19.86 -14.37
N GLU A 175 -1.11 -20.09 -15.53
CA GLU A 175 -0.66 -19.49 -16.78
C GLU A 175 -0.98 -17.99 -16.78
N ASN A 176 0.04 -17.14 -16.96
CA ASN A 176 -0.07 -15.68 -16.87
C ASN A 176 -0.58 -15.14 -15.51
N SER A 177 -0.56 -15.99 -14.48
CA SER A 177 -0.98 -15.64 -13.13
C SER A 177 0.08 -14.78 -12.46
N LYS A 178 -0.29 -13.55 -12.11
CA LYS A 178 0.56 -12.67 -11.33
C LYS A 178 0.12 -12.61 -9.88
N GLN A 179 1.07 -12.74 -8.96
CA GLN A 179 0.81 -12.88 -7.53
C GLN A 179 1.75 -11.98 -6.72
N TYR A 180 1.21 -11.28 -5.72
CA TYR A 180 1.97 -10.40 -4.84
C TYR A 180 1.85 -10.84 -3.39
N TYR A 181 2.98 -11.11 -2.75
CA TYR A 181 3.10 -11.51 -1.36
C TYR A 181 3.88 -10.42 -0.61
N ASN A 182 3.24 -9.73 0.33
CA ASN A 182 3.82 -8.60 1.03
C ASN A 182 3.83 -8.83 2.54
N ASN A 183 4.98 -8.64 3.18
CA ASN A 183 5.14 -8.80 4.63
C ASN A 183 4.60 -10.15 5.12
N CYS A 184 4.85 -11.23 4.37
CA CYS A 184 4.37 -12.57 4.69
C CYS A 184 5.48 -13.40 5.34
N TYR A 185 5.08 -14.44 6.08
CA TYR A 185 5.98 -15.47 6.61
C TYR A 185 5.72 -16.78 5.89
N ILE A 186 6.74 -17.43 5.37
CA ILE A 186 6.63 -18.70 4.64
C ILE A 186 7.64 -19.68 5.23
N GLU A 187 7.19 -20.86 5.68
CA GLU A 187 8.07 -21.92 6.18
C GLU A 187 7.86 -23.26 5.46
N GLY A 188 8.94 -24.02 5.35
CA GLY A 188 8.89 -25.38 4.80
C GLY A 188 10.24 -26.07 4.74
N THR A 189 10.27 -27.25 4.12
CA THR A 189 11.45 -28.12 4.01
C THR A 189 11.98 -28.17 2.58
N THR A 190 11.38 -28.99 1.72
CA THR A 190 11.79 -29.23 0.33
C THR A 190 10.83 -28.55 -0.62
N ASP A 191 11.37 -27.79 -1.58
CA ASP A 191 10.61 -27.16 -2.68
C ASP A 191 9.40 -26.36 -2.18
N PHE A 192 9.52 -25.75 -1.01
CA PHE A 192 8.34 -25.26 -0.29
C PHE A 192 7.70 -24.02 -0.92
N ILE A 193 8.36 -23.41 -1.91
CA ILE A 193 7.78 -22.45 -2.85
C ILE A 193 8.00 -22.96 -4.28
N PHE A 194 6.95 -23.43 -4.95
CA PHE A 194 7.07 -24.07 -6.26
C PHE A 194 5.94 -23.68 -7.21
N GLY A 195 6.16 -23.85 -8.52
CA GLY A 195 5.16 -23.55 -9.56
C GLY A 195 5.61 -22.55 -10.61
N SER A 196 4.67 -22.09 -11.44
CA SER A 196 4.93 -21.35 -12.68
C SER A 196 4.52 -19.88 -12.67
N ALA A 197 3.96 -19.36 -11.57
CA ALA A 197 3.43 -18.01 -11.53
C ALA A 197 4.52 -16.94 -11.72
N THR A 198 4.10 -15.74 -12.14
CA THR A 198 4.86 -14.52 -11.90
C THR A 198 4.56 -14.06 -10.47
N ALA A 199 5.38 -14.49 -9.51
CA ALA A 199 5.18 -14.22 -8.09
C ALA A 199 6.25 -13.29 -7.53
N TYR A 200 5.81 -12.21 -6.88
CA TYR A 200 6.67 -11.21 -6.26
C TYR A 200 6.50 -11.23 -4.74
N PHE A 201 7.59 -11.54 -4.03
CA PHE A 201 7.67 -11.59 -2.58
C PHE A 201 8.42 -10.35 -2.10
N ASP A 202 7.76 -9.52 -1.31
CA ASP A 202 8.29 -8.24 -0.85
C ASP A 202 8.22 -8.17 0.67
N LYS A 203 9.36 -7.92 1.33
CA LYS A 203 9.46 -7.85 2.81
C LYS A 203 9.03 -9.13 3.51
N CYS A 204 9.15 -10.28 2.85
CA CYS A 204 8.75 -11.56 3.43
C CYS A 204 9.88 -12.20 4.26
N GLU A 205 9.51 -12.98 5.27
CA GLU A 205 10.42 -13.91 5.94
C GLU A 205 10.24 -15.31 5.35
N ILE A 206 11.36 -15.90 4.91
CA ILE A 206 11.42 -17.21 4.27
C ILE A 206 12.22 -18.14 5.19
N LYS A 207 11.53 -19.03 5.90
CA LYS A 207 12.12 -19.87 6.94
C LYS A 207 12.30 -21.33 6.52
N SER A 208 13.55 -21.77 6.49
CA SER A 208 13.91 -23.14 6.15
C SER A 208 13.92 -24.05 7.38
N LYS A 209 13.14 -25.14 7.34
CA LYS A 209 13.03 -26.14 8.43
C LYS A 209 13.97 -27.34 8.24
N SER A 210 14.61 -27.47 7.08
CA SER A 210 15.53 -28.58 6.78
C SER A 210 16.60 -28.18 5.77
N ASN A 211 17.71 -28.92 5.73
CA ASN A 211 18.75 -28.79 4.70
C ASN A 211 18.22 -29.27 3.34
N SER A 212 17.61 -28.36 2.57
CA SER A 212 16.98 -28.67 1.29
C SER A 212 16.89 -27.44 0.38
N TYR A 213 15.77 -27.21 -0.31
CA TYR A 213 15.61 -26.19 -1.34
C TYR A 213 14.46 -25.25 -1.00
N ILE A 214 14.68 -23.94 -1.11
CA ILE A 214 13.62 -22.94 -0.94
C ILE A 214 12.65 -22.99 -2.13
N THR A 215 13.17 -22.83 -3.35
CA THR A 215 12.33 -22.77 -4.54
C THR A 215 12.47 -23.95 -5.50
N ALA A 216 11.35 -24.27 -6.16
CA ALA A 216 11.30 -25.17 -7.31
C ALA A 216 10.43 -24.56 -8.43
N ALA A 217 10.99 -23.57 -9.14
CA ALA A 217 10.27 -22.87 -10.19
C ALA A 217 10.06 -23.73 -11.45
N SER A 218 8.90 -23.56 -12.10
CA SER A 218 8.53 -24.19 -13.37
C SER A 218 8.06 -23.17 -14.41
N THR A 219 8.69 -22.01 -14.43
CA THR A 219 8.38 -20.90 -15.34
C THR A 219 8.43 -21.38 -16.81
N PRO A 220 7.38 -21.13 -17.62
CA PRO A 220 7.40 -21.43 -19.05
C PRO A 220 8.32 -20.48 -19.83
N ALA A 221 8.77 -20.91 -21.01
CA ALA A 221 9.73 -20.16 -21.84
C ALA A 221 9.26 -18.75 -22.25
N TRP A 222 7.95 -18.50 -22.29
CA TRP A 222 7.36 -17.22 -22.71
C TRP A 222 7.01 -16.29 -21.55
N VAL A 223 7.37 -16.64 -20.31
CA VAL A 223 7.09 -15.85 -19.10
C VAL A 223 8.40 -15.29 -18.53
N ASP A 224 8.52 -13.96 -18.51
CA ASP A 224 9.73 -13.28 -18.02
C ASP A 224 9.79 -13.05 -16.50
N GLY A 225 8.65 -13.20 -15.81
CA GLY A 225 8.50 -12.82 -14.40
C GLY A 225 9.08 -13.82 -13.40
N GLY A 226 8.67 -15.09 -13.49
CA GLY A 226 9.08 -16.14 -12.55
C GLY A 226 8.87 -15.75 -11.08
N PHE A 227 9.76 -16.21 -10.19
CA PHE A 227 9.76 -15.81 -8.79
C PHE A 227 10.76 -14.70 -8.51
N VAL A 228 10.34 -13.61 -7.86
CA VAL A 228 11.22 -12.53 -7.42
C VAL A 228 11.03 -12.31 -5.93
N PHE A 229 12.11 -12.40 -5.17
CA PHE A 229 12.16 -12.12 -3.74
C PHE A 229 12.94 -10.82 -3.53
N ASP A 230 12.25 -9.76 -3.13
CA ASP A 230 12.81 -8.44 -2.89
C ASP A 230 12.65 -8.03 -1.41
N ASN A 231 13.68 -7.44 -0.83
CA ASN A 231 13.70 -7.01 0.59
C ASN A 231 13.32 -8.11 1.58
N CYS A 232 13.56 -9.38 1.25
CA CYS A 232 13.18 -10.52 2.08
C CYS A 232 14.27 -10.86 3.10
N ARG A 233 13.90 -11.65 4.12
CA ARG A 233 14.85 -12.24 5.07
C ARG A 233 14.78 -13.76 4.99
N LEU A 234 15.90 -14.40 4.71
CA LEU A 234 16.02 -15.85 4.70
C LEU A 234 16.54 -16.29 6.07
N THR A 235 15.74 -17.07 6.78
CA THR A 235 16.02 -17.61 8.11
C THR A 235 15.93 -19.14 8.10
N ALA A 236 16.40 -19.79 9.17
CA ALA A 236 16.31 -21.24 9.28
C ALA A 236 16.15 -21.68 10.74
N ASP A 237 15.61 -22.89 10.92
CA ASP A 237 15.60 -23.55 12.22
C ASP A 237 17.01 -23.92 12.70
N GLU A 238 17.13 -24.15 14.01
CA GLU A 238 18.39 -24.57 14.62
C GLU A 238 18.91 -25.87 13.99
N GLY A 239 20.20 -25.90 13.65
CA GLY A 239 20.85 -27.05 13.01
C GLY A 239 20.69 -27.11 11.48
N VAL A 240 19.86 -26.26 10.88
CA VAL A 240 19.73 -26.14 9.42
C VAL A 240 20.82 -25.20 8.89
N ASN A 241 21.73 -25.73 8.08
CA ASN A 241 22.91 -25.00 7.60
C ASN A 241 23.38 -25.36 6.18
N GLN A 242 22.60 -26.14 5.42
CA GLN A 242 22.92 -26.57 4.05
C GLN A 242 21.69 -26.42 3.14
N VAL A 243 21.20 -25.20 2.96
CA VAL A 243 20.02 -24.89 2.15
C VAL A 243 20.41 -24.24 0.84
N TYR A 244 19.77 -24.66 -0.24
CA TYR A 244 19.86 -24.02 -1.55
C TYR A 244 18.72 -23.01 -1.74
N LEU A 245 19.02 -21.91 -2.42
CA LEU A 245 18.05 -20.89 -2.84
C LEU A 245 16.98 -21.49 -3.76
N GLY A 246 17.34 -22.47 -4.59
CA GLY A 246 16.37 -23.16 -5.43
C GLY A 246 16.96 -24.15 -6.42
N ARG A 247 16.07 -24.83 -7.14
CA ARG A 247 16.40 -25.78 -8.22
C ARG A 247 15.34 -25.80 -9.32
N PRO A 248 15.72 -25.99 -10.60
CA PRO A 248 14.82 -25.82 -11.74
C PRO A 248 13.92 -27.05 -11.96
N TRP A 249 12.65 -26.96 -11.55
CA TRP A 249 11.66 -28.03 -11.77
C TRP A 249 11.31 -28.19 -13.26
N ARG A 250 11.38 -27.09 -14.03
CA ARG A 250 11.31 -27.07 -15.50
C ARG A 250 12.46 -26.25 -16.10
N ASP A 251 12.64 -26.37 -17.40
CA ASP A 251 13.87 -25.95 -18.07
C ASP A 251 14.08 -24.43 -18.04
N PHE A 252 13.03 -23.65 -18.25
CA PHE A 252 13.06 -22.19 -18.23
C PHE A 252 12.79 -21.58 -16.85
N ALA A 253 13.00 -22.36 -15.77
CA ALA A 253 12.76 -21.92 -14.41
C ALA A 253 13.48 -20.60 -14.10
N ARG A 254 12.75 -19.65 -13.51
CA ARG A 254 13.27 -18.32 -13.21
C ARG A 254 13.06 -17.96 -11.74
N THR A 255 14.13 -17.56 -11.07
CA THR A 255 14.11 -17.14 -9.67
C THR A 255 15.16 -16.07 -9.42
N VAL A 256 14.76 -14.97 -8.79
CA VAL A 256 15.65 -13.84 -8.47
C VAL A 256 15.53 -13.52 -6.97
N PHE A 257 16.66 -13.41 -6.28
CA PHE A 257 16.74 -12.84 -4.93
C PHE A 257 17.44 -11.49 -4.99
N MET A 258 16.78 -10.42 -4.57
CA MET A 258 17.34 -9.07 -4.57
C MET A 258 17.09 -8.32 -3.26
N ASN A 259 18.04 -7.44 -2.90
CA ASN A 259 18.00 -6.61 -1.68
C ASN A 259 17.67 -7.38 -0.39
N SER A 260 17.96 -8.68 -0.36
CA SER A 260 17.50 -9.59 0.69
C SER A 260 18.62 -9.94 1.66
N GLU A 261 18.27 -10.16 2.93
CA GLU A 261 19.19 -10.61 3.97
C GLU A 261 19.22 -12.15 4.00
N MET A 262 20.39 -12.74 3.77
CA MET A 262 20.58 -14.19 3.71
C MET A 262 21.33 -14.70 4.94
N GLY A 263 20.66 -15.55 5.74
CA GLY A 263 21.28 -16.22 6.88
C GLY A 263 22.40 -17.20 6.50
N PRO A 264 23.22 -17.64 7.47
CA PRO A 264 24.43 -18.43 7.21
C PRO A 264 24.15 -19.87 6.76
N HIS A 265 22.88 -20.26 6.69
CA HIS A 265 22.45 -21.58 6.30
C HIS A 265 22.42 -21.80 4.78
N ILE A 266 22.49 -20.72 4.00
CA ILE A 266 22.53 -20.78 2.54
C ILE A 266 23.89 -21.32 2.09
N ARG A 267 23.86 -22.37 1.26
CA ARG A 267 25.07 -22.99 0.73
C ARG A 267 25.89 -22.00 -0.11
N PRO A 268 27.23 -22.05 -0.08
CA PRO A 268 28.08 -21.22 -0.93
C PRO A 268 27.75 -21.34 -2.43
N GLU A 269 27.39 -22.54 -2.88
CA GLU A 269 26.96 -22.83 -4.26
C GLU A 269 25.68 -22.07 -4.65
N GLY A 270 24.83 -21.73 -3.68
CA GLY A 270 23.56 -21.01 -3.85
C GLY A 270 22.45 -21.85 -4.46
N TRP A 271 22.71 -22.47 -5.61
CA TRP A 271 21.70 -23.11 -6.46
C TRP A 271 22.06 -24.56 -6.80
N HIS A 272 21.06 -25.36 -7.16
CA HIS A 272 21.26 -26.74 -7.60
C HIS A 272 20.57 -26.98 -8.95
N ASP A 273 21.21 -27.73 -9.83
CA ASP A 273 20.79 -28.02 -11.21
C ASP A 273 19.75 -29.16 -11.33
N TRP A 274 19.10 -29.55 -10.24
CA TRP A 274 18.22 -30.73 -10.17
C TRP A 274 18.86 -32.07 -10.62
N ASN A 275 20.19 -32.16 -10.79
CA ASN A 275 20.85 -33.29 -11.48
C ASN A 275 20.31 -33.53 -12.90
N ARG A 276 19.94 -32.47 -13.64
CA ARG A 276 19.46 -32.56 -15.03
C ARG A 276 20.43 -31.88 -15.98
N SER A 277 20.96 -32.63 -16.94
CA SER A 277 21.81 -32.06 -18.00
C SER A 277 21.04 -31.06 -18.87
N GLY A 278 21.66 -29.92 -19.22
CA GLY A 278 21.11 -28.91 -20.13
C GLY A 278 20.14 -27.91 -19.49
N VAL A 279 19.67 -28.15 -18.25
CA VAL A 279 18.74 -27.23 -17.57
C VAL A 279 19.38 -25.86 -17.28
N THR A 280 20.69 -25.86 -17.04
CA THR A 280 21.47 -24.66 -16.71
C THR A 280 21.70 -23.76 -17.93
N GLU A 281 21.39 -24.22 -19.14
CA GLU A 281 21.47 -23.41 -20.38
C GLU A 281 20.26 -22.49 -20.55
N THR A 282 19.15 -22.80 -19.87
CA THR A 282 17.85 -22.12 -20.07
C THR A 282 17.26 -21.55 -18.77
N ALA A 283 17.60 -22.11 -17.60
CA ALA A 283 17.18 -21.57 -16.32
C ALA A 283 17.83 -20.19 -16.05
N PHE A 284 17.09 -19.29 -15.41
CA PHE A 284 17.56 -17.95 -15.06
C PHE A 284 17.49 -17.73 -13.55
N TYR A 285 18.58 -18.05 -12.85
CA TYR A 285 18.70 -17.90 -11.40
C TYR A 285 19.69 -16.80 -11.07
N ALA A 286 19.22 -15.77 -10.36
CA ALA A 286 19.99 -14.55 -10.21
C ALA A 286 19.91 -13.92 -8.81
N GLU A 287 20.95 -13.16 -8.49
CA GLU A 287 21.08 -12.41 -7.23
C GLU A 287 21.46 -10.94 -7.50
N TYR A 288 20.95 -10.02 -6.67
CA TYR A 288 21.31 -8.60 -6.70
C TYR A 288 21.30 -7.96 -5.31
N ASN A 289 22.40 -7.31 -4.91
CA ASN A 289 22.46 -6.50 -3.68
C ASN A 289 21.97 -7.22 -2.41
N ASN A 290 22.16 -8.54 -2.32
CA ASN A 290 21.85 -9.30 -1.12
C ASN A 290 22.92 -9.07 -0.05
N SER A 291 22.54 -9.21 1.21
CA SER A 291 23.41 -9.00 2.37
C SER A 291 23.36 -10.17 3.34
N GLY A 292 24.23 -10.17 4.35
CA GLY A 292 24.30 -11.25 5.34
C GLY A 292 25.27 -12.38 4.97
N PRO A 293 25.55 -13.30 5.91
CA PRO A 293 26.57 -14.32 5.75
C PRO A 293 26.28 -15.34 4.63
N GLY A 294 25.02 -15.55 4.26
CA GLY A 294 24.64 -16.44 3.14
C GLY A 294 24.76 -15.80 1.75
N ALA A 295 24.95 -14.47 1.67
CA ALA A 295 24.98 -13.73 0.41
C ALA A 295 26.37 -13.67 -0.26
N VAL A 296 27.35 -14.41 0.25
CA VAL A 296 28.71 -14.45 -0.33
C VAL A 296 28.69 -15.20 -1.65
N THR A 297 28.95 -14.49 -2.76
CA THR A 297 28.78 -15.04 -4.12
C THR A 297 30.02 -15.73 -4.71
N GLY A 298 31.18 -15.68 -4.04
CA GLY A 298 32.46 -16.16 -4.59
C GLY A 298 32.57 -17.66 -4.89
N GLN A 299 31.57 -18.46 -4.52
CA GLN A 299 31.49 -19.91 -4.78
C GLN A 299 30.17 -20.32 -5.43
N ARG A 300 29.37 -19.35 -5.93
CA ARG A 300 28.13 -19.68 -6.63
C ARG A 300 28.42 -20.54 -7.84
N VAL A 301 27.46 -21.40 -8.17
CA VAL A 301 27.51 -22.18 -9.41
C VAL A 301 27.68 -21.27 -10.63
N GLU A 302 28.54 -21.67 -11.57
CA GLU A 302 28.96 -20.82 -12.70
C GLU A 302 27.82 -20.39 -13.63
N TRP A 303 26.71 -21.13 -13.63
CA TRP A 303 25.53 -20.84 -14.46
C TRP A 303 24.54 -19.85 -13.82
N SER A 304 24.75 -19.45 -12.56
CA SER A 304 23.93 -18.42 -11.91
C SER A 304 24.40 -17.01 -12.28
N TYR A 305 23.51 -16.03 -12.14
CA TYR A 305 23.75 -14.65 -12.54
C TYR A 305 23.88 -13.72 -11.34
N THR A 306 24.84 -12.81 -11.39
CA THR A 306 24.84 -11.59 -10.57
C THR A 306 24.34 -10.45 -11.44
N LEU A 307 23.24 -9.80 -11.07
CA LEU A 307 22.64 -8.74 -11.89
C LEU A 307 23.40 -7.42 -11.75
N SER A 308 23.38 -6.61 -12.81
CA SER A 308 23.68 -5.17 -12.70
C SER A 308 22.47 -4.43 -12.12
N GLU A 309 22.67 -3.18 -11.72
CA GLU A 309 21.57 -2.30 -11.28
C GLU A 309 20.53 -2.11 -12.39
N GLU A 310 20.95 -1.86 -13.65
CA GLU A 310 20.01 -1.69 -14.75
C GLU A 310 19.16 -2.95 -14.97
N LYS A 311 19.77 -4.14 -14.86
CA LYS A 311 19.05 -5.40 -15.02
C LYS A 311 18.13 -5.68 -13.83
N ALA A 312 18.54 -5.31 -12.62
CA ALA A 312 17.71 -5.45 -11.43
C ALA A 312 16.43 -4.58 -11.49
N ILE A 313 16.49 -3.42 -12.14
CA ILE A 313 15.30 -2.56 -12.37
C ILE A 313 14.23 -3.29 -13.18
N GLU A 314 14.60 -4.12 -14.17
CA GLU A 314 13.64 -4.95 -14.93
C GLU A 314 12.87 -5.92 -14.03
N PHE A 315 13.49 -6.36 -12.93
CA PHE A 315 12.88 -7.20 -11.90
C PHE A 315 12.21 -6.40 -10.77
N SER A 316 12.06 -5.08 -10.89
CA SER A 316 11.29 -4.31 -9.91
C SER A 316 9.81 -4.73 -9.90
N LYS A 317 9.16 -4.58 -8.74
CA LYS A 317 7.73 -4.85 -8.53
C LYS A 317 6.86 -4.30 -9.66
N VAL A 318 7.13 -3.06 -10.05
CA VAL A 318 6.39 -2.33 -11.08
C VAL A 318 6.56 -2.92 -12.48
N ASN A 319 7.76 -3.40 -12.83
CA ASN A 319 8.03 -3.98 -14.14
C ASN A 319 7.53 -5.45 -14.24
N ILE A 320 7.62 -6.20 -13.15
CA ILE A 320 7.19 -7.61 -13.08
C ILE A 320 5.65 -7.72 -12.98
N LEU A 321 5.04 -6.93 -12.11
CA LEU A 321 3.59 -6.96 -11.87
C LEU A 321 2.82 -6.02 -12.82
N GLY A 322 3.43 -4.92 -13.27
CA GLY A 322 2.89 -3.96 -14.24
C GLY A 322 2.40 -2.65 -13.62
N ARG A 323 2.70 -1.51 -14.27
CA ARG A 323 2.37 -0.13 -13.83
C ARG A 323 0.87 0.18 -13.70
N ASP A 324 0.05 -0.37 -14.59
CA ASP A 324 -1.38 -0.03 -14.73
C ASP A 324 -2.30 -1.21 -14.38
N ALA A 325 -1.90 -2.04 -13.42
CA ALA A 325 -2.66 -3.23 -13.10
C ALA A 325 -3.96 -2.87 -12.38
N LYS A 326 -4.96 -2.52 -13.16
CA LYS A 326 -6.34 -2.35 -12.73
C LYS A 326 -7.02 -3.71 -12.79
N ASN A 327 -7.89 -4.01 -11.84
CA ASN A 327 -8.80 -5.14 -11.90
C ASN A 327 -9.86 -4.89 -12.99
N LEU A 328 -10.74 -5.86 -13.25
CA LEU A 328 -11.81 -5.72 -14.25
C LEU A 328 -12.81 -4.59 -13.94
N LEU A 329 -12.76 -4.02 -12.74
CA LEU A 329 -13.58 -2.90 -12.28
C LEU A 329 -12.81 -1.56 -12.31
N GLY A 330 -11.59 -1.54 -12.86
CA GLY A 330 -10.76 -0.33 -12.94
C GLY A 330 -9.99 0.02 -11.65
N GLN A 331 -10.03 -0.84 -10.63
CA GLN A 331 -9.39 -0.60 -9.32
C GLN A 331 -7.97 -1.13 -9.28
N VAL A 332 -7.09 -0.48 -8.54
CA VAL A 332 -5.66 -0.83 -8.47
C VAL A 332 -5.48 -2.19 -7.80
N TRP A 333 -4.67 -3.05 -8.42
CA TRP A 333 -4.51 -4.47 -8.07
C TRP A 333 -3.76 -4.70 -6.76
N TYR A 334 -2.60 -4.10 -6.54
CA TYR A 334 -1.83 -4.20 -5.30
C TYR A 334 -1.69 -2.83 -4.64
N ASP A 335 -1.60 -2.79 -3.30
CA ASP A 335 -1.63 -1.51 -2.56
C ASP A 335 -0.52 -0.62 -3.09
N TYR A 336 -0.91 0.58 -3.49
CA TYR A 336 0.02 1.67 -3.53
C TYR A 336 0.58 1.89 -2.12
N GLU A 337 1.88 1.69 -1.95
CA GLU A 337 2.54 1.89 -0.66
C GLU A 337 2.56 3.39 -0.34
N ARG A 338 1.93 3.80 0.77
CA ARG A 338 2.26 5.10 1.38
C ARG A 338 3.60 4.95 2.08
N ASP A 339 4.57 5.78 1.73
CA ASP A 339 5.81 5.89 2.51
C ASP A 339 5.55 6.71 3.79
N THR A 340 5.25 6.03 4.91
CA THR A 340 5.00 6.68 6.21
C THR A 340 6.27 6.86 7.04
N SER A 341 7.47 6.70 6.46
CA SER A 341 8.74 6.79 7.20
C SER A 341 9.07 8.22 7.67
N TYR A 342 8.56 9.22 6.96
CA TYR A 342 8.67 10.61 7.37
C TYR A 342 7.59 10.95 8.41
N THR A 343 8.02 11.11 9.66
CA THR A 343 7.16 11.36 10.81
C THR A 343 7.68 12.56 11.60
N PHE A 344 6.85 13.11 12.49
CA PHE A 344 7.26 14.16 13.41
C PHE A 344 8.50 13.72 14.23
N TYR A 345 8.50 12.47 14.72
CA TYR A 345 9.60 11.93 15.50
C TYR A 345 10.88 11.76 14.67
N SER A 346 10.81 11.23 13.45
CA SER A 346 12.00 11.09 12.60
C SER A 346 12.58 12.45 12.19
N ALA A 347 11.72 13.43 11.93
CA ALA A 347 12.12 14.83 11.71
C ALA A 347 12.82 15.42 12.96
N TYR A 348 12.27 15.19 14.16
CA TYR A 348 12.86 15.66 15.42
C TYR A 348 14.24 15.07 15.68
N GLN A 349 14.38 13.74 15.56
CA GLN A 349 15.67 13.06 15.75
C GLN A 349 16.73 13.57 14.77
N LYS A 350 16.35 13.85 13.52
CA LYS A 350 17.25 14.42 12.51
C LYS A 350 17.66 15.85 12.83
N ALA A 351 16.72 16.70 13.26
CA ALA A 351 16.98 18.10 13.59
C ALA A 351 17.84 18.23 14.86
N LYS A 352 17.54 17.44 15.90
CA LYS A 352 18.25 17.43 17.18
C LYS A 352 19.75 17.13 17.05
N LYS A 353 20.13 16.28 16.08
CA LYS A 353 21.56 15.99 15.78
C LYS A 353 22.35 17.24 15.37
N LYS A 354 21.69 18.20 14.72
CA LYS A 354 22.32 19.45 14.25
C LYS A 354 22.11 20.61 15.21
N ILE A 355 20.99 20.62 15.93
CA ILE A 355 20.58 21.70 16.83
C ILE A 355 20.15 21.08 18.17
N PRO A 356 21.08 20.84 19.12
CA PRO A 356 20.81 20.05 20.32
C PRO A 356 19.73 20.62 21.26
N HIS A 357 19.53 21.93 21.25
CA HIS A 357 18.58 22.63 22.13
C HIS A 357 17.15 22.71 21.58
N ILE A 358 16.88 22.08 20.43
CA ILE A 358 15.56 22.09 19.80
C ILE A 358 14.55 21.26 20.61
N SER A 359 13.31 21.73 20.70
CA SER A 359 12.19 20.98 21.27
C SER A 359 10.99 20.91 20.32
N PRO A 360 10.21 19.82 20.37
CA PRO A 360 8.92 19.73 19.70
C PRO A 360 8.01 20.93 20.01
N ALA A 361 7.28 21.41 19.00
CA ALA A 361 6.14 22.27 19.25
C ALA A 361 5.00 21.46 19.88
N GLU A 362 4.50 21.92 21.03
CA GLU A 362 3.37 21.34 21.73
C GLU A 362 2.31 22.41 21.94
N VAL A 363 1.05 22.07 21.66
CA VAL A 363 -0.07 23.01 21.75
C VAL A 363 -1.19 22.37 22.58
N ASP A 364 -1.50 22.96 23.73
CA ASP A 364 -2.67 22.63 24.55
C ASP A 364 -3.91 23.26 23.90
N PHE A 365 -4.54 22.52 22.99
CA PHE A 365 -5.71 23.01 22.24
C PHE A 365 -7.02 22.70 22.97
N ARG A 366 -7.83 23.75 23.17
CA ARG A 366 -9.14 23.68 23.84
C ARG A 366 -10.27 24.16 22.92
N GLY A 367 -10.52 23.39 21.87
CA GLY A 367 -11.64 23.59 20.95
C GLY A 367 -12.17 22.26 20.43
N LYS A 368 -12.95 22.31 19.35
CA LYS A 368 -13.49 21.11 18.72
C LYS A 368 -12.48 20.50 17.78
N THR A 369 -12.43 19.17 17.79
CA THR A 369 -11.60 18.38 16.88
C THR A 369 -12.48 17.32 16.22
N ASP A 370 -12.51 17.36 14.91
CA ASP A 370 -13.18 16.39 14.06
C ASP A 370 -12.07 15.60 13.35
N MET A 371 -11.83 14.35 13.79
CA MET A 371 -10.76 13.49 13.26
C MET A 371 -11.26 12.59 12.12
N ASP A 372 -10.36 12.20 11.22
CA ASP A 372 -10.61 11.21 10.16
C ASP A 372 -11.80 11.58 9.25
N VAL A 373 -12.02 12.87 9.04
CA VAL A 373 -13.10 13.40 8.21
C VAL A 373 -12.82 13.05 6.75
N GLU A 374 -13.70 12.24 6.16
CA GLU A 374 -13.58 11.76 4.79
C GLU A 374 -14.00 12.84 3.78
N TYR A 375 -13.11 13.16 2.82
CA TYR A 375 -13.40 14.20 1.83
C TYR A 375 -13.40 13.72 0.37
N LYS A 376 -12.67 12.63 0.07
CA LYS A 376 -12.63 12.05 -1.29
C LYS A 376 -12.47 10.54 -1.23
N ASN A 377 -13.34 9.81 -1.92
CA ASN A 377 -13.22 8.36 -2.08
C ASN A 377 -12.62 8.05 -3.45
N LEU A 378 -11.44 7.45 -3.47
CA LEU A 378 -10.71 7.06 -4.69
C LEU A 378 -11.11 5.66 -5.21
N GLY A 379 -12.08 5.02 -4.56
CA GLY A 379 -12.52 3.64 -4.82
C GLY A 379 -11.63 2.59 -4.17
N TYR A 380 -10.34 2.85 -3.98
CA TYR A 380 -9.37 1.95 -3.30
C TYR A 380 -8.91 2.46 -1.93
N ARG A 381 -9.06 3.76 -1.68
CA ARG A 381 -8.75 4.45 -0.43
C ARG A 381 -9.64 5.68 -0.30
N THR A 382 -10.04 6.00 0.91
CA THR A 382 -10.66 7.29 1.23
C THR A 382 -9.60 8.24 1.77
N LEU A 383 -9.48 9.42 1.16
CA LEU A 383 -8.64 10.50 1.63
C LEU A 383 -9.36 11.28 2.74
N LYS A 384 -8.61 11.60 3.79
CA LYS A 384 -9.13 12.18 5.01
C LYS A 384 -8.48 13.51 5.36
N MET A 385 -9.12 14.26 6.25
CA MET A 385 -8.56 15.42 6.93
C MET A 385 -8.93 15.40 8.41
N ASP A 386 -8.16 16.09 9.24
CA ASP A 386 -8.55 16.40 10.62
C ASP A 386 -8.79 17.90 10.75
N ILE A 387 -9.88 18.29 11.38
CA ILE A 387 -10.33 19.68 11.47
C ILE A 387 -10.28 20.12 12.94
N TYR A 388 -9.64 21.27 13.18
CA TYR A 388 -9.48 21.91 14.48
C TYR A 388 -10.14 23.28 14.42
N ARG A 389 -11.01 23.60 15.39
CA ARG A 389 -11.76 24.87 15.37
C ARG A 389 -12.15 25.36 16.77
N PRO A 390 -12.33 26.67 16.97
CA PRO A 390 -12.91 27.21 18.20
C PRO A 390 -14.26 26.55 18.54
N GLU A 391 -14.55 26.44 19.84
CA GLU A 391 -15.80 25.83 20.35
C GLU A 391 -17.07 26.43 19.70
N ASN A 392 -17.03 27.75 19.50
CA ASN A 392 -18.11 28.58 18.97
C ASN A 392 -17.74 29.22 17.62
N ALA A 393 -16.97 28.52 16.78
CA ALA A 393 -16.63 29.01 15.44
C ALA A 393 -17.89 29.45 14.67
N LYS A 394 -17.88 30.69 14.16
CA LYS A 394 -18.96 31.28 13.38
C LYS A 394 -18.38 32.32 12.42
N ALA A 395 -18.59 32.12 11.13
CA ALA A 395 -17.98 32.93 10.07
C ALA A 395 -16.47 33.13 10.30
N ALA A 396 -15.79 32.08 10.75
CA ALA A 396 -14.37 32.10 11.06
C ALA A 396 -13.54 31.86 9.79
N PRO A 397 -12.37 32.51 9.65
CA PRO A 397 -11.46 32.25 8.54
C PRO A 397 -10.94 30.81 8.55
N GLY A 398 -10.74 30.23 7.37
CA GLY A 398 -10.27 28.87 7.18
C GLY A 398 -8.84 28.76 6.71
N VAL A 399 -8.13 27.73 7.15
CA VAL A 399 -6.80 27.37 6.63
C VAL A 399 -6.75 25.87 6.34
N LEU A 400 -6.46 25.48 5.11
CA LEU A 400 -6.13 24.10 4.75
C LEU A 400 -4.61 23.93 4.77
N LEU A 401 -4.09 23.00 5.57
CA LEU A 401 -2.66 22.78 5.77
C LEU A 401 -2.18 21.48 5.09
N VAL A 402 -1.25 21.65 4.16
CA VAL A 402 -0.66 20.57 3.35
C VAL A 402 0.70 20.16 3.91
N HIS A 403 0.84 18.88 4.24
CA HIS A 403 2.08 18.38 4.82
C HIS A 403 3.21 18.27 3.78
N GLY A 404 4.46 18.32 4.26
CA GLY A 404 5.65 18.06 3.45
C GLY A 404 6.03 16.58 3.40
N GLY A 405 7.26 16.31 2.92
CA GLY A 405 7.80 14.95 2.81
C GLY A 405 8.24 14.54 1.39
N GLY A 406 8.60 15.53 0.57
CA GLY A 406 9.16 15.33 -0.76
C GLY A 406 8.18 14.66 -1.73
N TRP A 407 6.88 14.94 -1.62
CA TRP A 407 5.76 14.34 -2.38
C TRP A 407 5.58 12.82 -2.21
N LYS A 408 6.62 12.10 -1.79
CA LYS A 408 6.70 10.65 -1.66
C LYS A 408 6.20 10.13 -0.31
N SER A 409 6.44 10.89 0.76
CA SER A 409 6.29 10.42 2.13
C SER A 409 5.58 11.44 3.03
N GLY A 410 5.18 11.01 4.22
CA GLY A 410 4.60 11.88 5.24
C GLY A 410 3.12 11.66 5.49
N ASP A 411 2.60 12.38 6.47
CA ASP A 411 1.20 12.32 6.86
C ASP A 411 0.71 13.68 7.39
N ARG A 412 -0.61 13.90 7.29
CA ARG A 412 -1.32 15.10 7.75
C ARG A 412 -1.03 15.46 9.21
N SER A 413 -0.71 14.47 10.06
CA SER A 413 -0.38 14.69 11.48
C SER A 413 0.82 15.62 11.67
N LEU A 414 1.69 15.75 10.67
CA LEU A 414 2.83 16.69 10.68
C LEU A 414 2.40 18.15 10.82
N GLN A 415 1.20 18.50 10.38
CA GLN A 415 0.67 19.87 10.44
C GLN A 415 -0.25 20.10 11.65
N ALA A 416 -0.55 19.06 12.44
CA ALA A 416 -1.50 19.15 13.55
C ALA A 416 -1.12 20.20 14.62
N PRO A 417 0.16 20.38 15.03
CA PRO A 417 0.52 21.44 15.98
C PRO A 417 0.15 22.82 15.47
N LEU A 418 0.45 23.12 14.20
CA LEU A 418 0.17 24.42 13.59
C LEU A 418 -1.34 24.65 13.41
N ALA A 419 -2.08 23.63 13.01
CA ALA A 419 -3.54 23.69 12.90
C ALA A 419 -4.21 23.97 14.25
N LYS A 420 -3.77 23.29 15.31
CA LYS A 420 -4.21 23.54 16.70
C LYS A 420 -3.91 24.97 17.16
N ALA A 421 -2.73 25.48 16.82
CA ALA A 421 -2.33 26.83 17.19
C ALA A 421 -3.17 27.89 16.45
N LEU A 422 -3.38 27.73 15.14
CA LEU A 422 -4.29 28.58 14.36
C LEU A 422 -5.72 28.51 14.90
N ALA A 423 -6.22 27.32 15.24
CA ALA A 423 -7.55 27.16 15.82
C ALA A 423 -7.67 27.87 17.18
N SER A 424 -6.59 27.90 17.97
CA SER A 424 -6.52 28.68 19.21
C SER A 424 -6.57 30.20 18.96
N ARG A 425 -6.25 30.65 17.74
CA ARG A 425 -6.30 32.04 17.28
C ARG A 425 -7.60 32.38 16.53
N GLY A 426 -8.59 31.49 16.53
CA GLY A 426 -9.91 31.77 15.95
C GLY A 426 -10.16 31.21 14.55
N TYR A 427 -9.21 30.45 13.98
CA TYR A 427 -9.33 29.89 12.62
C TYR A 427 -9.99 28.50 12.62
N VAL A 428 -10.68 28.14 11.53
CA VAL A 428 -11.02 26.75 11.23
C VAL A 428 -9.86 26.15 10.44
N ALA A 429 -9.05 25.30 11.07
CA ALA A 429 -7.84 24.76 10.48
C ALA A 429 -7.99 23.27 10.16
N ALA A 430 -7.72 22.86 8.92
CA ALA A 430 -7.83 21.48 8.46
C ALA A 430 -6.46 20.96 7.99
N VAL A 431 -6.01 19.82 8.49
CA VAL A 431 -4.80 19.13 7.99
C VAL A 431 -5.22 17.99 7.07
N VAL A 432 -4.62 17.88 5.89
CA VAL A 432 -5.20 17.08 4.79
C VAL A 432 -4.25 15.99 4.28
N GLU A 433 -4.81 14.81 3.97
CA GLU A 433 -4.12 13.78 3.18
C GLU A 433 -4.18 14.10 1.69
N TYR A 434 -3.23 13.59 0.90
CA TYR A 434 -3.31 13.57 -0.56
C TYR A 434 -2.55 12.34 -1.08
N ARG A 435 -2.77 11.94 -2.33
CA ARG A 435 -1.99 10.84 -2.92
C ARG A 435 -0.52 11.21 -3.04
N LEU A 436 0.35 10.38 -2.46
CA LEU A 436 1.81 10.53 -2.55
C LEU A 436 2.37 9.92 -3.84
N SER A 437 3.62 10.21 -4.19
CA SER A 437 4.23 9.77 -5.47
C SER A 437 4.24 8.26 -5.70
N LEU A 438 4.23 7.46 -4.63
CA LEU A 438 4.12 5.99 -4.72
C LEU A 438 2.68 5.52 -4.94
N GLU A 439 1.70 6.38 -4.71
CA GLU A 439 0.28 6.16 -4.99
C GLU A 439 -0.10 6.62 -6.38
N GLU A 440 0.22 7.85 -6.72
CA GLU A 440 -0.03 8.38 -8.07
C GLU A 440 0.90 9.57 -8.32
N PRO A 441 1.58 9.64 -9.47
CA PRO A 441 2.38 10.81 -9.82
C PRO A 441 1.52 12.06 -10.03
N TYR A 442 2.18 13.20 -10.25
CA TYR A 442 1.57 14.42 -10.74
C TYR A 442 0.65 14.14 -11.95
N PRO A 443 -0.56 14.73 -12.01
CA PRO A 443 -1.10 15.81 -11.16
C PRO A 443 -2.02 15.37 -10.00
N ALA A 444 -2.03 14.10 -9.61
CA ALA A 444 -3.05 13.56 -8.68
C ALA A 444 -3.20 14.30 -7.35
N ALA A 445 -2.09 14.61 -6.69
CA ALA A 445 -2.09 15.40 -5.45
C ALA A 445 -2.75 16.78 -5.62
N VAL A 446 -2.58 17.42 -6.79
CA VAL A 446 -3.20 18.72 -7.09
C VAL A 446 -4.72 18.59 -7.15
N PHE A 447 -5.22 17.55 -7.83
CA PHE A 447 -6.65 17.27 -7.89
C PHE A 447 -7.24 16.97 -6.52
N ASP A 448 -6.54 16.16 -5.72
CA ASP A 448 -6.98 15.79 -4.37
C ASP A 448 -7.07 17.00 -3.45
N LEU A 449 -6.10 17.91 -3.51
CA LEU A 449 -6.09 19.14 -2.70
C LEU A 449 -7.15 20.14 -3.14
N LYS A 450 -7.43 20.24 -4.44
CA LYS A 450 -8.55 21.07 -4.93
C LYS A 450 -9.89 20.52 -4.48
N ASP A 451 -10.10 19.20 -4.54
CA ASP A 451 -11.30 18.57 -3.99
C ASP A 451 -11.40 18.78 -2.48
N ALA A 452 -10.28 18.76 -1.75
CA ALA A 452 -10.28 19.07 -0.33
C ALA A 452 -10.73 20.50 -0.04
N ILE A 453 -10.29 21.50 -0.82
CA ILE A 453 -10.76 22.89 -0.69
C ILE A 453 -12.26 22.97 -0.99
N LYS A 454 -12.71 22.36 -2.09
CA LYS A 454 -14.13 22.34 -2.47
C LYS A 454 -14.97 21.70 -1.35
N TRP A 455 -14.52 20.58 -0.81
CA TRP A 455 -15.19 19.85 0.27
C TRP A 455 -15.24 20.68 1.55
N PHE A 456 -14.11 21.31 1.91
CA PHE A 456 -14.00 22.15 3.10
C PHE A 456 -14.97 23.33 3.05
N LYS A 457 -15.09 23.98 1.89
CA LYS A 457 -16.08 25.04 1.64
C LYS A 457 -17.52 24.53 1.56
N ALA A 458 -17.76 23.33 1.03
CA ALA A 458 -19.10 22.74 0.96
C ALA A 458 -19.67 22.41 2.34
N ASN A 459 -18.81 22.19 3.33
CA ASN A 459 -19.18 21.88 4.72
C ASN A 459 -19.03 23.10 5.65
N ALA A 460 -19.03 24.31 5.10
CA ALA A 460 -18.73 25.52 5.87
C ALA A 460 -19.69 25.74 7.04
N ASP A 461 -20.98 25.51 6.85
CA ASP A 461 -22.00 25.66 7.90
C ASP A 461 -21.75 24.71 9.09
N THR A 462 -21.30 23.49 8.82
CA THR A 462 -20.98 22.49 9.86
C THR A 462 -19.84 22.96 10.76
N PHE A 463 -18.83 23.61 10.17
CA PHE A 463 -17.61 23.99 10.87
C PHE A 463 -17.58 25.46 11.31
N GLY A 464 -18.59 26.26 10.93
CA GLY A 464 -18.63 27.70 11.18
C GLY A 464 -17.60 28.48 10.37
N LEU A 465 -17.23 27.96 9.20
CA LEU A 465 -16.24 28.52 8.28
C LEU A 465 -16.85 29.63 7.42
N ASP A 466 -16.08 30.70 7.16
CA ASP A 466 -16.40 31.65 6.11
C ASP A 466 -15.70 31.26 4.79
N THR A 467 -16.51 30.94 3.77
CA THR A 467 -15.99 30.52 2.46
C THR A 467 -15.30 31.63 1.66
N THR A 468 -15.46 32.89 2.06
CA THR A 468 -14.76 34.04 1.44
C THR A 468 -13.42 34.33 2.10
N MET A 469 -13.08 33.68 3.21
CA MET A 469 -11.81 33.85 3.94
C MET A 469 -11.10 32.50 4.10
N VAL A 470 -10.72 31.86 2.98
CA VAL A 470 -10.03 30.56 3.02
C VAL A 470 -8.63 30.67 2.45
N ALA A 471 -7.63 30.33 3.25
CA ALA A 471 -6.24 30.22 2.83
C ALA A 471 -5.82 28.76 2.66
N ILE A 472 -4.77 28.54 1.87
CA ILE A 472 -4.01 27.29 1.85
C ILE A 472 -2.60 27.55 2.37
N SER A 473 -2.12 26.66 3.23
CA SER A 473 -0.77 26.68 3.76
C SER A 473 -0.09 25.34 3.50
N GLY A 474 1.22 25.34 3.32
CA GLY A 474 1.95 24.09 3.25
C GLY A 474 3.42 24.25 3.57
N SER A 475 4.07 23.11 3.87
CA SER A 475 5.49 23.06 4.20
C SER A 475 6.29 22.20 3.22
N SER A 476 7.48 22.62 2.80
CA SER A 476 8.35 21.85 1.89
C SER A 476 7.60 21.51 0.58
N ALA A 477 7.57 20.24 0.18
CA ALA A 477 6.71 19.74 -0.91
C ALA A 477 5.24 20.18 -0.78
N GLY A 478 4.70 20.26 0.44
CA GLY A 478 3.36 20.76 0.70
C GLY A 478 3.23 22.27 0.44
N GLY A 479 4.28 23.05 0.67
CA GLY A 479 4.32 24.49 0.36
C GLY A 479 4.33 24.74 -1.14
N GLN A 480 5.09 23.93 -1.89
CA GLN A 480 5.05 23.93 -3.35
C GLN A 480 3.65 23.54 -3.87
N LEU A 481 3.03 22.48 -3.33
CA LEU A 481 1.67 22.06 -3.70
C LEU A 481 0.62 23.11 -3.35
N ALA A 482 0.67 23.69 -2.16
CA ALA A 482 -0.25 24.74 -1.72
C ALA A 482 -0.23 25.91 -2.69
N HIS A 483 0.96 26.30 -3.13
CA HIS A 483 1.13 27.37 -4.10
C HIS A 483 0.57 27.02 -5.48
N LEU A 484 0.93 25.83 -6.00
CA LEU A 484 0.45 25.36 -7.29
C LEU A 484 -1.06 25.26 -7.34
N VAL A 485 -1.68 24.70 -6.30
CA VAL A 485 -3.13 24.55 -6.16
C VAL A 485 -3.84 25.90 -6.19
N ALA A 486 -3.30 26.91 -5.49
CA ALA A 486 -3.89 28.24 -5.47
C ALA A 486 -3.83 28.92 -6.83
N TYR A 487 -2.68 28.90 -7.51
CA TYR A 487 -2.48 29.67 -8.75
C TYR A 487 -3.06 28.99 -9.99
N THR A 488 -3.39 27.70 -9.90
CA THR A 488 -4.09 26.95 -10.95
C THR A 488 -5.59 26.85 -10.70
N SER A 489 -6.14 27.56 -9.72
CA SER A 489 -7.57 27.46 -9.40
C SER A 489 -8.44 27.96 -10.56
N GLY A 490 -9.48 27.21 -10.94
CA GLY A 490 -10.31 27.51 -12.10
C GLY A 490 -9.72 27.10 -13.45
N ASP A 491 -8.46 26.64 -13.48
CA ASP A 491 -7.87 26.06 -14.68
C ASP A 491 -8.31 24.60 -14.85
N LYS A 492 -8.95 24.32 -15.99
CA LYS A 492 -9.48 23.00 -16.33
C LYS A 492 -8.38 21.95 -16.52
N GLU A 493 -7.16 22.33 -16.88
CA GLU A 493 -6.03 21.39 -17.00
C GLU A 493 -5.60 20.84 -15.64
N TYR A 494 -5.92 21.58 -14.57
CA TYR A 494 -5.59 21.23 -13.19
C TYR A 494 -6.84 20.85 -12.38
N GLU A 495 -7.95 20.51 -13.01
CA GLU A 495 -9.18 20.10 -12.33
C GLU A 495 -9.71 18.75 -12.85
N GLU A 496 -10.10 17.89 -11.91
CA GLU A 496 -10.80 16.64 -12.19
C GLU A 496 -12.32 16.84 -12.02
N ALA A 497 -13.13 15.99 -12.66
CA ALA A 497 -14.58 16.01 -12.49
C ALA A 497 -14.96 15.78 -11.02
N SER A 498 -15.50 16.81 -10.37
CA SER A 498 -15.93 16.77 -8.98
C SER A 498 -17.44 16.88 -8.89
N HIS A 499 -18.05 16.11 -7.99
CA HIS A 499 -19.48 16.23 -7.68
C HIS A 499 -19.78 17.47 -6.80
N LEU A 500 -18.73 18.09 -6.25
CA LEU A 500 -18.82 19.28 -5.42
C LEU A 500 -18.99 20.53 -6.29
N LYS A 501 -20.01 21.33 -5.98
CA LYS A 501 -20.36 22.55 -6.73
C LYS A 501 -19.64 23.81 -6.22
N THR A 502 -18.99 23.73 -5.07
CA THR A 502 -18.23 24.83 -4.47
C THR A 502 -16.94 25.08 -5.24
N SER A 503 -16.48 26.34 -5.21
CA SER A 503 -15.23 26.74 -5.84
C SER A 503 -14.01 26.15 -5.12
N GLY A 504 -12.97 25.81 -5.88
CA GLY A 504 -11.64 25.47 -5.34
C GLY A 504 -10.72 26.68 -5.13
N THR A 505 -11.23 27.90 -5.30
CA THR A 505 -10.44 29.14 -5.13
C THR A 505 -10.16 29.41 -3.65
N VAL A 506 -8.97 29.92 -3.36
CA VAL A 506 -8.54 30.39 -2.03
C VAL A 506 -8.18 31.87 -2.13
N GLN A 507 -8.03 32.54 -1.00
CA GLN A 507 -7.76 33.98 -0.91
C GLN A 507 -6.32 34.31 -0.51
N ALA A 508 -5.55 33.32 -0.04
CA ALA A 508 -4.18 33.51 0.39
C ALA A 508 -3.37 32.21 0.35
N VAL A 509 -2.07 32.32 0.15
CA VAL A 509 -1.10 31.22 0.22
C VAL A 509 -0.08 31.50 1.32
N ILE A 510 0.20 30.51 2.15
CA ILE A 510 1.35 30.50 3.05
C ILE A 510 2.29 29.38 2.63
N ASN A 511 3.44 29.74 2.05
CA ASN A 511 4.45 28.80 1.59
C ASN A 511 5.63 28.77 2.58
N MET A 512 5.72 27.68 3.35
CA MET A 512 6.84 27.44 4.26
C MET A 512 7.88 26.55 3.56
N ASP A 513 8.97 27.16 3.11
CA ASP A 513 10.13 26.44 2.58
C ASP A 513 9.81 25.48 1.41
N GLY A 514 8.78 25.79 0.62
CA GLY A 514 8.44 25.11 -0.63
C GLY A 514 8.94 25.89 -1.86
N ILE A 515 9.55 25.17 -2.80
CA ILE A 515 10.06 25.75 -4.04
C ILE A 515 8.92 26.31 -4.91
N SER A 516 9.19 27.40 -5.64
CA SER A 516 8.26 27.98 -6.62
C SER A 516 8.52 27.48 -8.04
N VAL A 517 9.66 26.81 -8.27
CA VAL A 517 10.04 26.22 -9.57
C VAL A 517 10.95 25.02 -9.35
N PHE A 518 10.82 24.00 -10.19
CA PHE A 518 11.62 22.77 -10.07
C PHE A 518 13.00 22.84 -10.75
N TYR A 519 13.13 23.62 -11.84
CA TYR A 519 14.38 23.75 -12.59
C TYR A 519 14.84 25.22 -12.61
N HIS A 520 15.81 25.55 -11.76
CA HIS A 520 16.34 26.91 -11.57
C HIS A 520 17.79 26.83 -11.04
N PRO A 521 18.67 27.83 -11.25
CA PRO A 521 20.04 27.82 -10.73
C PRO A 521 20.18 27.56 -9.22
N GLU A 522 19.16 27.91 -8.44
CA GLU A 522 19.11 27.65 -6.99
C GLU A 522 18.52 26.28 -6.62
N SER A 523 17.93 25.56 -7.59
CA SER A 523 17.33 24.24 -7.37
C SER A 523 18.39 23.17 -7.10
N LYS A 524 18.06 22.22 -6.21
CA LYS A 524 18.90 21.04 -5.93
C LYS A 524 18.13 19.71 -5.91
N GLU A 525 16.82 19.74 -6.14
CA GLU A 525 15.96 18.57 -6.04
C GLU A 525 15.80 17.90 -7.41
N GLY A 526 16.12 16.62 -7.50
CA GLY A 526 16.07 15.85 -8.75
C GLY A 526 15.26 14.57 -8.59
N GLU A 527 15.65 13.69 -7.67
CA GLU A 527 15.07 12.34 -7.57
C GLU A 527 13.61 12.32 -7.08
N MET A 528 13.31 13.02 -5.98
CA MET A 528 11.94 13.04 -5.44
C MET A 528 10.97 13.78 -6.35
N ALA A 529 11.43 14.89 -6.94
CA ALA A 529 10.68 15.63 -7.94
C ALA A 529 10.46 14.76 -9.19
N ALA A 530 11.49 14.08 -9.71
CA ALA A 530 11.36 13.18 -10.85
C ALA A 530 10.41 12.02 -10.58
N LEU A 531 10.48 11.41 -9.39
CA LEU A 531 9.56 10.36 -8.98
C LEU A 531 8.11 10.86 -8.99
N TRP A 532 7.86 12.04 -8.42
CA TRP A 532 6.53 12.63 -8.40
C TRP A 532 6.05 13.03 -9.81
N LEU A 533 6.91 13.61 -10.63
CA LEU A 533 6.58 14.09 -11.98
C LEU A 533 6.53 12.97 -13.02
N GLY A 534 6.98 11.76 -12.67
CA GLY A 534 7.00 10.59 -13.55
C GLY A 534 8.15 10.60 -14.56
N GLY A 535 9.24 11.32 -14.26
CA GLY A 535 10.45 11.42 -15.07
C GLY A 535 11.29 12.66 -14.70
N THR A 536 12.56 12.65 -15.09
CA THR A 536 13.48 13.78 -14.94
C THR A 536 13.10 14.97 -15.83
N TYR A 537 13.68 16.14 -15.57
CA TYR A 537 13.43 17.34 -16.39
C TYR A 537 13.75 17.11 -17.88
N TYR A 538 14.76 16.30 -18.18
CA TYR A 538 15.17 15.99 -19.55
C TYR A 538 14.24 14.99 -20.25
N GLU A 539 13.45 14.23 -19.48
CA GLU A 539 12.50 13.24 -19.99
C GLU A 539 11.09 13.83 -20.16
N VAL A 540 10.64 14.67 -19.22
CA VAL A 540 9.27 15.23 -19.17
C VAL A 540 9.26 16.73 -18.83
N PRO A 541 9.95 17.59 -19.60
CA PRO A 541 10.11 19.01 -19.27
C PRO A 541 8.77 19.76 -19.14
N GLU A 542 7.76 19.37 -19.92
CA GLU A 542 6.42 19.93 -19.87
C GLU A 542 5.75 19.74 -18.49
N LYS A 543 5.94 18.59 -17.84
CA LYS A 543 5.41 18.35 -16.50
C LYS A 543 6.14 19.16 -15.44
N TRP A 544 7.46 19.30 -15.57
CA TRP A 544 8.27 20.13 -14.67
C TRP A 544 7.87 21.61 -14.74
N ILE A 545 7.56 22.11 -15.94
CA ILE A 545 7.06 23.47 -16.16
C ILE A 545 5.63 23.62 -15.61
N ALA A 546 4.73 22.71 -15.98
CA ALA A 546 3.33 22.74 -15.53
C ALA A 546 3.22 22.68 -13.99
N ALA A 547 4.03 21.83 -13.35
CA ALA A 547 4.03 21.70 -11.90
C ALA A 547 4.75 22.85 -11.17
N SER A 548 5.39 23.80 -11.85
CA SER A 548 6.11 24.91 -11.21
C SER A 548 5.17 26.11 -10.99
N PRO A 549 4.83 26.48 -9.74
CA PRO A 549 3.95 27.61 -9.44
C PRO A 549 4.33 28.93 -10.12
N LEU A 550 5.64 29.19 -10.26
CA LEU A 550 6.19 30.38 -10.93
C LEU A 550 5.64 30.58 -12.33
N TYR A 551 5.42 29.51 -13.08
CA TYR A 551 4.92 29.57 -14.44
C TYR A 551 3.39 29.57 -14.55
N GLN A 552 2.69 29.44 -13.42
CA GLN A 552 1.22 29.41 -13.37
C GLN A 552 0.61 30.74 -12.92
N ILE A 553 1.43 31.77 -12.65
CA ILE A 553 0.95 33.10 -12.25
C ILE A 553 0.10 33.69 -13.38
N ASN A 554 -1.18 33.91 -13.10
CA ASN A 554 -2.17 34.48 -14.02
C ASN A 554 -3.08 35.46 -13.26
N GLY A 555 -4.16 35.93 -13.89
CA GLY A 555 -5.11 36.87 -13.26
C GLY A 555 -5.84 36.36 -12.00
N SER A 556 -5.62 35.10 -11.62
CA SER A 556 -6.12 34.47 -10.39
C SER A 556 -5.07 34.41 -9.27
N ALA A 557 -3.92 35.06 -9.44
CA ALA A 557 -2.90 35.14 -8.41
C ALA A 557 -3.46 35.78 -7.13
N VAL A 558 -3.10 35.20 -5.99
CA VAL A 558 -3.56 35.63 -4.66
C VAL A 558 -2.38 36.01 -3.78
N PRO A 559 -2.60 36.81 -2.73
CA PRO A 559 -1.52 37.15 -1.82
C PRO A 559 -0.74 35.95 -1.29
N VAL A 560 0.58 36.09 -1.15
CA VAL A 560 1.46 35.03 -0.66
C VAL A 560 2.41 35.48 0.45
N LEU A 561 2.52 34.66 1.49
CA LEU A 561 3.55 34.74 2.52
C LEU A 561 4.57 33.62 2.30
N PHE A 562 5.84 34.00 2.15
CA PHE A 562 6.96 33.07 2.19
C PHE A 562 7.63 33.08 3.57
N ILE A 563 7.73 31.91 4.20
CA ILE A 563 8.52 31.73 5.42
C ILE A 563 9.62 30.72 5.13
N ASN A 564 10.86 31.15 5.29
CA ASN A 564 12.03 30.44 4.79
C ASN A 564 13.01 30.03 5.89
N SER A 565 13.63 28.86 5.70
CA SER A 565 14.83 28.49 6.42
C SER A 565 16.07 29.14 5.80
N GLN A 566 17.21 28.97 6.47
CA GLN A 566 18.52 29.45 6.00
C GLN A 566 19.03 28.78 4.70
N TYR A 567 18.32 27.78 4.14
CA TYR A 567 18.82 26.98 3.01
C TYR A 567 18.30 27.51 1.66
N PRO A 568 19.16 28.12 0.80
CA PRO A 568 18.72 28.76 -0.45
C PRO A 568 18.00 27.83 -1.43
N ARG A 569 18.25 26.52 -1.36
CA ARG A 569 17.61 25.54 -2.26
C ARG A 569 16.09 25.50 -2.19
N PHE A 570 15.50 25.96 -1.07
CA PHE A 570 14.05 26.04 -0.88
C PHE A 570 13.47 27.38 -1.34
N HIS A 571 14.32 28.31 -1.80
CA HIS A 571 13.94 29.63 -2.27
C HIS A 571 13.87 29.67 -3.80
N ALA A 572 14.12 28.54 -4.48
CA ALA A 572 14.16 28.48 -5.94
C ALA A 572 12.89 29.08 -6.58
N GLY A 573 13.08 30.14 -7.37
CA GLY A 573 12.03 30.89 -8.07
C GLY A 573 11.17 31.79 -7.18
N ARG A 574 11.46 31.92 -5.88
CA ARG A 574 10.72 32.80 -4.97
C ARG A 574 10.88 34.26 -5.38
N ASP A 575 12.11 34.71 -5.56
CA ASP A 575 12.40 36.13 -5.82
C ASP A 575 11.87 36.55 -7.20
N ASP A 576 12.00 35.68 -8.21
CA ASP A 576 11.38 35.86 -9.52
C ASP A 576 9.86 35.99 -9.41
N MET A 577 9.23 35.12 -8.61
CA MET A 577 7.80 35.16 -8.37
C MET A 577 7.38 36.45 -7.67
N MET A 578 8.11 36.89 -6.64
CA MET A 578 7.80 38.14 -5.93
C MET A 578 7.84 39.34 -6.88
N ALA A 579 8.83 39.40 -7.77
CA ALA A 579 8.89 40.43 -8.80
C ALA A 579 7.69 40.38 -9.77
N LEU A 580 7.23 39.18 -10.14
CA LEU A 580 6.05 39.02 -10.99
C LEU A 580 4.75 39.44 -10.27
N LEU A 581 4.61 39.13 -8.98
CA LEU A 581 3.44 39.50 -8.18
C LEU A 581 3.38 41.01 -7.93
N ASP A 582 4.50 41.64 -7.64
CA ASP A 582 4.61 43.11 -7.49
C ASP A 582 4.17 43.82 -8.78
N ASN A 583 4.61 43.32 -9.94
CA ASN A 583 4.18 43.84 -11.24
C ASN A 583 2.66 43.70 -11.50
N GLN A 584 1.99 42.74 -10.84
CA GLN A 584 0.55 42.54 -10.92
C GLN A 584 -0.22 43.24 -9.78
N GLY A 585 0.47 43.91 -8.85
CA GLY A 585 -0.13 44.51 -7.67
C GLY A 585 -0.67 43.49 -6.67
N VAL A 586 -0.18 42.25 -6.71
CA VAL A 586 -0.58 41.17 -5.78
C VAL A 586 0.36 41.19 -4.58
N TYR A 587 -0.21 41.27 -3.38
CA TYR A 587 0.58 41.38 -2.15
C TYR A 587 1.43 40.13 -1.89
N ALA A 588 2.74 40.33 -1.71
CA ALA A 588 3.65 39.26 -1.30
C ALA A 588 4.61 39.74 -0.22
N GLU A 589 4.91 38.89 0.76
CA GLU A 589 5.94 39.16 1.77
C GLU A 589 6.80 37.93 2.06
N VAL A 590 8.03 38.18 2.53
CA VAL A 590 9.03 37.14 2.78
C VAL A 590 9.68 37.34 4.14
N HIS A 591 9.82 36.24 4.88
CA HIS A 591 10.50 36.20 6.17
C HIS A 591 11.45 35.00 6.22
N THR A 592 12.66 35.21 6.70
CA THR A 592 13.68 34.17 6.78
C THR A 592 14.15 34.00 8.22
N PHE A 593 14.20 32.77 8.69
CA PHE A 593 14.86 32.42 9.94
C PHE A 593 16.28 31.95 9.66
N ASP A 594 17.27 32.70 10.14
CA ASP A 594 18.69 32.35 10.06
C ASP A 594 19.37 32.56 11.43
N PRO A 595 19.89 31.50 12.08
CA PRO A 595 19.89 30.10 11.62
C PRO A 595 18.56 29.39 11.87
N SER A 596 18.26 28.36 11.07
CA SER A 596 17.11 27.47 11.27
C SER A 596 17.26 26.13 10.54
N PRO A 597 16.61 25.05 11.01
CA PRO A 597 16.48 23.83 10.23
C PRO A 597 15.44 24.03 9.12
N HIS A 598 15.44 23.17 8.10
CA HIS A 598 14.38 23.14 7.11
C HIS A 598 13.00 22.98 7.77
N THR A 599 12.90 22.12 8.77
CA THR A 599 11.66 21.78 9.49
C THR A 599 11.33 22.74 10.65
N PHE A 600 11.68 24.02 10.53
CA PHE A 600 11.57 25.01 11.61
C PHE A 600 10.14 25.11 12.19
N TRP A 601 9.11 24.97 11.35
CA TRP A 601 7.69 25.05 11.75
C TRP A 601 7.23 23.91 12.67
N LEU A 602 8.05 22.90 12.93
CA LEU A 602 7.73 21.80 13.85
C LEU A 602 8.30 22.02 15.26
N PHE A 603 9.13 23.04 15.44
CA PHE A 603 10.06 23.10 16.56
C PHE A 603 10.23 24.49 17.17
N ASN A 604 10.45 24.53 18.48
CA ASN A 604 10.87 25.74 19.16
C ASN A 604 12.37 26.01 18.95
N PRO A 605 12.78 27.30 18.80
CA PRO A 605 11.98 28.50 19.06
C PRO A 605 11.24 29.09 17.84
N TRP A 606 11.25 28.42 16.68
CA TRP A 606 10.68 28.99 15.44
C TRP A 606 9.17 28.79 15.29
N PHE A 607 8.57 27.85 16.02
CA PHE A 607 7.14 27.56 15.94
C PHE A 607 6.26 28.79 16.17
N GLU A 608 6.39 29.45 17.33
CA GLU A 608 5.55 30.61 17.67
C GLU A 608 5.79 31.79 16.71
N PRO A 609 7.04 32.19 16.38
CA PRO A 609 7.29 33.19 15.35
C PRO A 609 6.68 32.84 13.99
N THR A 610 6.68 31.57 13.58
CA THR A 610 6.03 31.13 12.34
C THR A 610 4.52 31.36 12.41
N LEU A 611 3.89 30.99 13.52
CA LEU A 611 2.46 31.22 13.76
C LEU A 611 2.10 32.71 13.71
N GLU A 612 2.89 33.57 14.36
CA GLU A 612 2.62 35.02 14.38
C GLU A 612 2.70 35.65 12.99
N LEU A 613 3.68 35.23 12.17
CA LEU A 613 3.77 35.66 10.78
C LEU A 613 2.54 35.23 9.99
N MET A 614 2.10 33.97 10.15
CA MET A 614 0.90 33.47 9.48
C MET A 614 -0.35 34.24 9.87
N VAL A 615 -0.57 34.47 11.17
CA VAL A 615 -1.76 35.19 11.66
C VAL A 615 -1.73 36.64 11.18
N SER A 616 -0.59 37.33 11.31
CA SER A 616 -0.44 38.73 10.87
C SER A 616 -0.72 38.89 9.38
N PHE A 617 -0.20 37.98 8.57
CA PHE A 617 -0.44 37.95 7.12
C PHE A 617 -1.92 37.73 6.80
N LEU A 618 -2.54 36.72 7.40
CA LEU A 618 -3.96 36.39 7.14
C LEU A 618 -4.90 37.51 7.57
N GLU A 619 -4.65 38.14 8.73
CA GLU A 619 -5.41 39.30 9.18
C GLU A 619 -5.30 40.47 8.19
N LYS A 620 -4.11 40.72 7.64
CA LYS A 620 -3.89 41.76 6.63
C LYS A 620 -4.60 41.45 5.31
N VAL A 621 -4.65 40.19 4.90
CA VAL A 621 -5.27 39.78 3.63
C VAL A 621 -6.80 39.73 3.74
N PHE A 622 -7.35 39.22 4.84
CA PHE A 622 -8.80 39.09 5.03
C PHE A 622 -9.50 40.38 5.49
N ALA A 623 -8.74 41.42 5.85
CA ALA A 623 -9.29 42.75 6.12
C ALA A 623 -9.54 43.60 4.86
N GLN A 624 -9.07 43.15 3.68
CA GLN A 624 -9.25 43.81 2.39
C GLN A 624 -10.53 43.32 1.71
#